data_AF-A0A2K9YER2-F1
#
_entry.id   AF-A0A2K9YER2-F1
#
_cell.length_a   1.000
_cell.length_b   1.000
_cell.length_c   1.000
_cell.angle_alpha   90.00
_cell.angle_beta   90.00
_cell.angle_gamma   90.00
#
_symmetry.space_group_name_H-M   'P 1'
#
loop_
_entity.id
_entity.type
_entity.pdbx_description
1 polymer ?
#
loop_
_entity_poly.entity_id
_entity_poly.type
_entity_poly.pdbx_seq_one_letter_code
_entity_poly.pdbx_strand_id
1 'polypeptide(L)'
;MKDKQQFNGKLDAVFTAQSRLPDILYCVAGGTSTEIGFFTDIDVGKLESCMRNNYFTAAYAAWSIFKLWIEDDKNAHTSKPRLRQIVFINSAAALLGMPGYAAYTASKCAVRGLADTLRMEALRLSGPASKYTIHCAFPSNFFSPAFLEEQKTKPELTKQIEGTKGSMAELEQRIPSAEKVAKGIITGAARGDFALCDDSMESGLLFANMIGPSPKRGLGVLDSLLATVVGLFIWPLSRRRWDRLCRQDGMHHSKLHDGSIV
;
A
#
# COMPACT_ATOMS: atom_id res chain seq x y z
N MET A 1 -14.84 28.54 -2.23
CA MET A 1 -15.98 27.59 -2.35
C MET A 1 -16.18 27.12 -3.80
N LYS A 2 -16.17 28.01 -4.80
CA LYS A 2 -16.30 27.63 -6.22
C LYS A 2 -15.24 26.63 -6.70
N ASP A 3 -13.96 26.82 -6.34
CA ASP A 3 -12.88 25.92 -6.77
C ASP A 3 -13.00 24.50 -6.21
N LYS A 4 -13.48 24.37 -4.96
CA LYS A 4 -13.74 23.06 -4.31
C LYS A 4 -14.89 22.33 -5.00
N GLN A 5 -15.97 23.05 -5.34
CA GLN A 5 -17.12 22.47 -6.01
C GLN A 5 -16.77 22.05 -7.45
N GLN A 6 -15.95 22.85 -8.13
CA GLN A 6 -15.42 22.50 -9.44
C GLN A 6 -14.48 21.29 -9.38
N PHE A 7 -13.63 21.18 -8.37
CA PHE A 7 -12.75 20.02 -8.17
C PHE A 7 -13.55 18.74 -7.92
N ASN A 8 -14.55 18.79 -7.03
CA ASN A 8 -15.42 17.64 -6.77
C ASN A 8 -16.19 17.22 -8.03
N GLY A 9 -16.74 18.18 -8.78
CA GLY A 9 -17.42 17.87 -10.04
C GLY A 9 -16.52 17.20 -11.08
N LYS A 10 -15.22 17.53 -11.12
CA LYS A 10 -14.25 16.84 -11.98
C LYS A 10 -13.98 15.40 -11.54
N LEU A 11 -13.93 15.14 -10.23
CA LEU A 11 -13.76 13.78 -9.71
C LEU A 11 -14.97 12.90 -10.05
N ASP A 12 -16.17 13.41 -9.80
CA ASP A 12 -17.42 12.69 -10.07
C ASP A 12 -17.57 12.37 -11.55
N ALA A 13 -17.18 13.32 -12.43
CA ALA A 13 -17.22 13.15 -13.88
C ALA A 13 -16.44 11.93 -14.39
N VAL A 14 -15.34 11.53 -13.72
CA VAL A 14 -14.56 10.34 -14.10
C VAL A 14 -15.41 9.06 -14.02
N PHE A 15 -16.31 8.99 -13.05
CA PHE A 15 -17.20 7.85 -12.85
C PHE A 15 -18.51 7.99 -13.61
N THR A 16 -19.11 9.18 -13.62
CA THR A 16 -20.42 9.41 -14.26
C THR A 16 -20.35 9.47 -15.78
N ALA A 17 -19.16 9.66 -16.37
CA ALA A 17 -18.98 9.57 -17.82
C ALA A 17 -19.09 8.14 -18.36
N GLN A 18 -19.06 7.12 -17.50
CA GLN A 18 -19.26 5.74 -17.88
C GLN A 18 -20.75 5.44 -18.11
N SER A 19 -21.07 4.44 -18.93
CA SER A 19 -22.46 4.05 -19.21
C SER A 19 -23.24 3.59 -17.97
N ARG A 20 -22.53 3.18 -16.93
CA ARG A 20 -23.05 2.82 -15.62
C ARG A 20 -22.01 3.15 -14.55
N LEU A 21 -22.46 3.36 -13.32
CA LEU A 21 -21.53 3.45 -12.19
C LEU A 21 -20.81 2.10 -12.01
N PRO A 22 -19.48 2.12 -11.79
CA PRO A 22 -18.73 0.89 -11.55
C PRO A 22 -19.12 0.30 -10.18
N ASP A 23 -19.20 -1.01 -10.08
CA ASP A 23 -19.46 -1.70 -8.80
C ASP A 23 -18.19 -1.93 -7.98
N ILE A 24 -17.04 -1.89 -8.63
CA ILE A 24 -15.75 -2.16 -8.02
C ILE A 24 -14.75 -1.08 -8.45
N LEU A 25 -14.06 -0.49 -7.47
CA LEU A 25 -12.96 0.43 -7.68
C LEU A 25 -11.66 -0.19 -7.18
N TYR A 26 -10.67 -0.28 -8.06
CA TYR A 26 -9.28 -0.57 -7.68
C TYR A 26 -8.47 0.73 -7.64
N CYS A 27 -8.00 1.12 -6.46
CA CYS A 27 -7.12 2.26 -6.28
C CYS A 27 -5.67 1.80 -6.50
N VAL A 28 -5.22 1.79 -7.76
CA VAL A 28 -3.92 1.23 -8.18
C VAL A 28 -2.82 2.29 -8.30
N ALA A 29 -3.17 3.51 -8.74
CA ALA A 29 -2.20 4.55 -9.03
C ALA A 29 -1.37 4.92 -7.78
N GLY A 30 -0.04 4.90 -7.93
CA GLY A 30 0.92 5.16 -6.86
C GLY A 30 2.26 4.48 -7.13
N GLY A 31 3.22 4.72 -6.26
CA GLY A 31 4.59 4.21 -6.37
C GLY A 31 5.59 5.12 -5.66
N THR A 32 6.88 4.84 -5.85
CA THR A 32 7.99 5.59 -5.25
C THR A 32 9.20 5.72 -6.19
N SER A 33 8.96 5.66 -7.50
CA SER A 33 10.03 5.66 -8.50
C SER A 33 10.89 6.93 -8.46
N THR A 34 10.36 8.06 -7.96
CA THR A 34 11.10 9.33 -7.87
C THR A 34 11.33 9.81 -6.42
N GLU A 35 10.53 9.33 -5.47
CA GLU A 35 10.54 9.77 -4.07
C GLU A 35 11.40 8.91 -3.14
N ILE A 36 12.12 7.93 -3.69
CA ILE A 36 13.06 7.08 -2.94
C ILE A 36 14.36 7.81 -2.60
N GLY A 37 14.87 7.58 -1.39
CA GLY A 37 16.10 8.20 -0.88
C GLY A 37 16.07 8.39 0.63
N PHE A 38 17.24 8.65 1.24
CA PHE A 38 17.27 9.00 2.66
C PHE A 38 16.58 10.34 2.90
N PHE A 39 16.03 10.52 4.10
CA PHE A 39 15.08 11.61 4.38
C PHE A 39 15.66 13.01 4.14
N THR A 40 16.95 13.22 4.43
CA THR A 40 17.65 14.49 4.22
C THR A 40 18.14 14.68 2.79
N ASP A 41 18.16 13.61 1.98
CA ASP A 41 18.76 13.61 0.64
C ASP A 41 17.71 13.78 -0.45
N ILE A 42 16.43 13.66 -0.09
CA ILE A 42 15.31 13.93 -0.97
C ILE A 42 14.84 15.37 -0.82
N ASP A 43 14.43 15.97 -1.94
CA ASP A 43 13.80 17.29 -1.94
C ASP A 43 12.47 17.28 -1.18
N VAL A 44 12.15 18.38 -0.50
CA VAL A 44 10.91 18.53 0.29
C VAL A 44 9.67 18.30 -0.57
N GLY A 45 9.68 18.73 -1.83
CA GLY A 45 8.60 18.51 -2.79
C GLY A 45 8.31 17.03 -3.06
N LYS A 46 9.28 16.13 -2.86
CA LYS A 46 9.07 14.68 -2.94
C LYS A 46 8.21 14.15 -1.81
N LEU A 47 8.23 14.78 -0.63
CA LEU A 47 7.33 14.41 0.47
C LEU A 47 5.86 14.67 0.08
N GLU A 48 5.61 15.83 -0.52
CA GLU A 48 4.28 16.21 -0.99
C GLU A 48 3.84 15.38 -2.20
N SER A 49 4.72 15.18 -3.19
CA SER A 49 4.40 14.38 -4.37
C SER A 49 4.09 12.94 -4.00
N CYS A 50 4.81 12.35 -3.05
CA CYS A 50 4.55 10.98 -2.60
C CYS A 50 3.16 10.85 -1.98
N MET A 51 2.78 11.78 -1.09
CA MET A 51 1.42 11.82 -0.52
C MET A 51 0.35 12.03 -1.58
N ARG A 52 0.59 12.94 -2.54
CA ARG A 52 -0.33 13.17 -3.64
C ARG A 52 -0.55 11.92 -4.49
N ASN A 53 0.53 11.27 -4.90
CA ASN A 53 0.51 10.15 -5.83
C ASN A 53 -0.02 8.86 -5.21
N ASN A 54 0.13 8.68 -3.89
CA ASN A 54 -0.26 7.45 -3.20
C ASN A 54 -1.52 7.59 -2.35
N TYR A 55 -1.60 8.63 -1.51
CA TYR A 55 -2.70 8.81 -0.57
C TYR A 55 -3.86 9.59 -1.19
N PHE A 56 -3.61 10.80 -1.69
CA PHE A 56 -4.71 11.65 -2.17
C PHE A 56 -5.39 11.10 -3.42
N THR A 57 -4.64 10.49 -4.35
CA THR A 57 -5.22 9.77 -5.51
C THR A 57 -6.24 8.72 -5.06
N ALA A 58 -5.86 7.86 -4.12
CA ALA A 58 -6.73 6.81 -3.58
C ALA A 58 -7.90 7.38 -2.76
N ALA A 59 -7.63 8.38 -1.91
CA ALA A 59 -8.64 8.99 -1.05
C ALA A 59 -9.71 9.75 -1.85
N TYR A 60 -9.32 10.52 -2.86
CA TYR A 60 -10.26 11.26 -3.69
C TYR A 60 -11.12 10.34 -4.56
N ALA A 61 -10.53 9.31 -5.15
CA ALA A 61 -11.27 8.31 -5.92
C ALA A 61 -12.28 7.57 -5.03
N ALA A 62 -11.85 7.11 -3.85
CA ALA A 62 -12.71 6.43 -2.89
C ALA A 62 -13.85 7.34 -2.40
N TRP A 63 -13.54 8.59 -2.04
CA TRP A 63 -14.53 9.58 -1.59
C TRP A 63 -15.61 9.82 -2.66
N SER A 64 -15.22 10.06 -3.91
CA SER A 64 -16.15 10.35 -4.99
C SER A 64 -17.05 9.14 -5.28
N ILE A 65 -16.47 7.94 -5.45
CA ILE A 65 -17.29 6.76 -5.77
C ILE A 65 -18.23 6.38 -4.63
N PHE A 66 -17.80 6.53 -3.37
CA PHE A 66 -18.67 6.30 -2.21
C PHE A 66 -19.91 7.19 -2.26
N LYS A 67 -19.72 8.48 -2.51
CA LYS A 67 -20.84 9.43 -2.60
C LYS A 67 -21.78 9.10 -3.73
N LEU A 68 -21.25 8.75 -4.90
CA LEU A 68 -22.05 8.36 -6.05
C LEU A 68 -22.86 7.08 -5.78
N TRP A 69 -22.26 6.07 -5.14
CA TRP A 69 -22.99 4.85 -4.76
C TRP A 69 -24.09 5.10 -3.73
N ILE A 70 -23.83 5.95 -2.73
CA ILE A 70 -24.84 6.29 -1.71
C ILE A 70 -26.04 6.99 -2.37
N GLU A 71 -25.79 7.87 -3.34
CA GLU A 71 -26.87 8.53 -4.08
C GLU A 71 -27.64 7.56 -4.98
N ASP A 72 -26.91 6.70 -5.70
CA ASP A 72 -27.49 5.68 -6.56
C ASP A 72 -28.36 4.66 -5.78
N ASP A 73 -27.98 4.35 -4.55
CA ASP A 73 -28.75 3.45 -3.67
C ASP A 73 -30.11 4.01 -3.23
N LYS A 74 -30.30 5.33 -3.19
CA LYS A 74 -31.59 5.95 -2.81
C LYS A 74 -32.71 5.61 -3.80
N ASN A 75 -32.35 5.38 -5.06
CA ASN A 75 -33.30 5.11 -6.14
C ASN A 75 -33.36 3.61 -6.50
N ALA A 76 -32.56 2.79 -5.84
CA ALA A 76 -32.37 1.40 -6.20
C ALA A 76 -33.49 0.51 -5.63
N HIS A 77 -34.25 -0.13 -6.54
CA HIS A 77 -35.20 -1.18 -6.20
C HIS A 77 -34.60 -2.53 -6.59
N THR A 78 -33.88 -3.15 -5.65
CA THR A 78 -33.17 -4.41 -5.92
C THR A 78 -33.72 -5.54 -5.05
N SER A 79 -33.87 -6.74 -5.63
CA SER A 79 -34.28 -7.94 -4.89
C SER A 79 -33.12 -8.57 -4.09
N LYS A 80 -31.88 -8.20 -4.44
CA LYS A 80 -30.65 -8.58 -3.73
C LYS A 80 -29.70 -7.38 -3.69
N PRO A 81 -29.02 -7.13 -2.55
CA PRO A 81 -28.08 -6.04 -2.44
C PRO A 81 -26.96 -6.14 -3.48
N ARG A 82 -26.64 -5.03 -4.15
CA ARG A 82 -25.50 -4.94 -5.06
C ARG A 82 -24.20 -4.97 -4.26
N LEU A 83 -23.18 -5.62 -4.79
CA LEU A 83 -21.86 -5.62 -4.16
C LEU A 83 -21.07 -4.40 -4.64
N ARG A 84 -20.72 -3.50 -3.72
CA ARG A 84 -19.92 -2.29 -3.98
C ARG A 84 -18.56 -2.44 -3.29
N GLN A 85 -17.46 -2.51 -4.04
CA GLN A 85 -16.15 -2.83 -3.47
C GLN A 85 -15.10 -1.77 -3.77
N ILE A 86 -14.33 -1.36 -2.76
CA ILE A 86 -13.09 -0.61 -2.97
C ILE A 86 -11.90 -1.47 -2.55
N VAL A 87 -10.95 -1.62 -3.46
CA VAL A 87 -9.70 -2.35 -3.25
C VAL A 87 -8.55 -1.37 -3.34
N PHE A 88 -7.91 -1.10 -2.19
CA PHE A 88 -6.70 -0.29 -2.14
C PHE A 88 -5.48 -1.14 -2.47
N ILE A 89 -4.72 -0.78 -3.51
CA ILE A 89 -3.42 -1.37 -3.79
C ILE A 89 -2.37 -0.60 -2.97
N ASN A 90 -2.13 -1.08 -1.75
CA ASN A 90 -1.20 -0.46 -0.82
C ASN A 90 0.21 -1.03 -1.03
N SER A 91 0.93 -1.38 0.04
CA SER A 91 2.27 -1.98 -0.03
C SER A 91 2.62 -2.62 1.30
N ALA A 92 3.49 -3.63 1.29
CA ALA A 92 4.17 -4.13 2.48
C ALA A 92 4.94 -3.01 3.23
N ALA A 93 5.34 -1.94 2.55
CA ALA A 93 5.92 -0.75 3.17
C ALA A 93 4.98 -0.03 4.16
N ALA A 94 3.67 -0.30 4.14
CA ALA A 94 2.75 0.20 5.17
C ALA A 94 2.83 -0.56 6.51
N LEU A 95 3.62 -1.64 6.56
CA LEU A 95 3.68 -2.58 7.68
C LEU A 95 5.03 -2.54 8.40
N LEU A 96 6.00 -1.78 7.88
CA LEU A 96 7.35 -1.65 8.42
C LEU A 96 8.01 -0.34 7.98
N GLY A 97 9.01 0.11 8.75
CA GLY A 97 9.88 1.23 8.36
C GLY A 97 11.23 0.75 7.87
N MET A 98 11.74 1.34 6.79
CA MET A 98 13.05 1.05 6.22
C MET A 98 13.74 2.36 5.77
N PRO A 99 15.07 2.51 5.98
CA PRO A 99 15.79 3.68 5.47
C PRO A 99 15.69 3.75 3.95
N GLY A 100 15.52 4.95 3.41
CA GLY A 100 15.29 5.17 1.97
C GLY A 100 13.82 5.31 1.58
N TYR A 101 12.88 4.93 2.47
CA TYR A 101 11.44 4.94 2.19
C TYR A 101 10.64 5.90 3.06
N ALA A 102 11.25 6.92 3.66
CA ALA A 102 10.54 7.79 4.62
C ALA A 102 9.27 8.42 4.01
N ALA A 103 9.36 8.98 2.81
CA ALA A 103 8.20 9.54 2.09
C ALA A 103 7.16 8.47 1.74
N TYR A 104 7.62 7.35 1.18
CA TYR A 104 6.75 6.29 0.69
C TYR A 104 6.01 5.54 1.81
N THR A 105 6.74 5.12 2.84
CA THR A 105 6.21 4.45 4.04
C THR A 105 5.11 5.29 4.67
N ALA A 106 5.34 6.59 4.86
CA ALA A 106 4.34 7.49 5.44
C ALA A 106 3.06 7.54 4.60
N SER A 107 3.19 7.66 3.27
CA SER A 107 2.03 7.71 2.37
C SER A 107 1.23 6.39 2.36
N LYS A 108 1.91 5.24 2.42
CA LYS A 108 1.28 3.91 2.43
C LYS A 108 0.68 3.56 3.79
N CYS A 109 1.26 4.05 4.89
CA CYS A 109 0.63 4.03 6.21
C CYS A 109 -0.66 4.86 6.24
N ALA A 110 -0.69 6.04 5.60
CA ALA A 110 -1.91 6.85 5.51
C ALA A 110 -3.02 6.12 4.72
N VAL A 111 -2.69 5.46 3.61
CA VAL A 111 -3.65 4.60 2.86
C VAL A 111 -4.16 3.44 3.72
N ARG A 112 -3.30 2.80 4.52
CA ARG A 112 -3.73 1.76 5.46
C ARG A 112 -4.74 2.30 6.46
N GLY A 113 -4.43 3.44 7.11
CA GLY A 113 -5.33 4.06 8.08
C GLY A 113 -6.69 4.42 7.48
N LEU A 114 -6.69 4.90 6.22
CA LEU A 114 -7.91 5.13 5.46
C LEU A 114 -8.70 3.84 5.24
N ALA A 115 -8.06 2.76 4.80
CA ALA A 115 -8.73 1.48 4.54
C ALA A 115 -9.31 0.85 5.82
N ASP A 116 -8.56 0.86 6.93
CA ASP A 116 -9.03 0.39 8.23
C ASP A 116 -10.27 1.16 8.69
N THR A 117 -10.26 2.49 8.53
CA THR A 117 -11.39 3.37 8.89
C THR A 117 -12.59 3.14 7.99
N LEU A 118 -12.40 3.20 6.67
CA LEU A 118 -13.48 3.07 5.69
C LEU A 118 -14.15 1.70 5.74
N ARG A 119 -13.46 0.65 6.21
CA ARG A 119 -14.11 -0.65 6.41
C ARG A 119 -15.30 -0.54 7.35
N MET A 120 -15.14 0.15 8.48
CA MET A 120 -16.22 0.29 9.46
C MET A 120 -17.33 1.18 8.93
N GLU A 121 -16.97 2.26 8.22
CA GLU A 121 -17.95 3.13 7.56
C GLU A 121 -18.74 2.38 6.47
N ALA A 122 -18.08 1.52 5.68
CA ALA A 122 -18.72 0.66 4.68
C ALA A 122 -19.73 -0.31 5.30
N LEU A 123 -19.39 -0.89 6.46
CA LEU A 123 -20.33 -1.74 7.21
C LEU A 123 -21.55 -0.95 7.68
N ARG A 124 -21.34 0.28 8.19
CA ARG A 124 -22.43 1.18 8.60
C ARG A 124 -23.35 1.56 7.43
N LEU A 125 -22.79 1.73 6.23
CA LEU A 125 -23.54 2.11 5.02
C LEU A 125 -24.23 0.95 4.31
N SER A 126 -23.81 -0.29 4.59
CA SER A 126 -24.39 -1.48 3.98
C SER A 126 -25.85 -1.68 4.40
N GLY A 127 -26.69 -2.08 3.45
CA GLY A 127 -28.12 -2.23 3.67
C GLY A 127 -28.81 -3.06 2.57
N PRO A 128 -30.15 -2.93 2.42
CA PRO A 128 -30.91 -3.70 1.44
C PRO A 128 -30.53 -3.41 -0.02
N ALA A 129 -30.09 -2.18 -0.33
CA ALA A 129 -29.74 -1.76 -1.68
C ALA A 129 -28.34 -2.20 -2.11
N SER A 130 -27.34 -2.00 -1.25
CA SER A 130 -25.96 -2.42 -1.49
C SER A 130 -25.25 -2.93 -0.24
N LYS A 131 -24.32 -3.84 -0.47
CA LYS A 131 -23.28 -4.25 0.48
C LYS A 131 -21.97 -3.59 0.08
N TYR A 132 -21.43 -2.75 0.95
CA TYR A 132 -20.14 -2.09 0.74
C TYR A 132 -19.02 -2.88 1.41
N THR A 133 -17.92 -3.10 0.68
CA THR A 133 -16.73 -3.77 1.22
C THR A 133 -15.46 -3.01 0.89
N ILE A 134 -14.54 -3.02 1.85
CA ILE A 134 -13.20 -2.44 1.71
C ILE A 134 -12.18 -3.56 1.81
N HIS A 135 -11.20 -3.53 0.91
CA HIS A 135 -10.07 -4.43 0.87
C HIS A 135 -8.78 -3.61 0.75
N CYS A 136 -7.70 -4.09 1.35
CA CYS A 136 -6.40 -3.47 1.31
C CYS A 136 -5.34 -4.52 1.00
N ALA A 137 -4.71 -4.41 -0.16
CA ALA A 137 -3.63 -5.27 -0.57
C ALA A 137 -2.29 -4.75 -0.06
N PHE A 138 -1.45 -5.63 0.48
CA PHE A 138 -0.12 -5.29 0.99
C PHE A 138 0.98 -5.98 0.19
N PRO A 139 1.05 -5.82 -1.14
CA PRO A 139 2.02 -6.55 -1.92
C PRO A 139 3.45 -6.22 -1.49
N SER A 140 4.30 -7.25 -1.46
CA SER A 140 5.76 -7.08 -1.39
C SER A 140 6.29 -6.68 -2.78
N ASN A 141 7.61 -6.78 -3.00
CA ASN A 141 8.20 -6.53 -4.30
C ASN A 141 7.59 -7.41 -5.40
N PHE A 142 7.27 -6.79 -6.52
CA PHE A 142 6.86 -7.47 -7.75
C PHE A 142 7.49 -6.78 -8.97
N PHE A 143 7.78 -7.57 -10.00
CA PHE A 143 8.48 -7.08 -11.17
C PHE A 143 7.54 -6.23 -12.03
N SER A 144 7.89 -4.96 -12.19
CA SER A 144 7.11 -3.96 -12.91
C SER A 144 8.02 -2.85 -13.45
N PRO A 145 7.57 -2.05 -14.44
CA PRO A 145 8.33 -0.88 -14.88
C PRO A 145 8.67 0.09 -13.74
N ALA A 146 7.73 0.30 -12.80
CA ALA A 146 7.95 1.17 -11.64
C ALA A 146 9.05 0.64 -10.71
N PHE A 147 9.12 -0.69 -10.50
CA PHE A 147 10.20 -1.34 -9.75
C PHE A 147 11.56 -1.11 -10.44
N LEU A 148 11.63 -1.27 -11.76
CA LEU A 148 12.87 -1.07 -12.51
C LEU A 148 13.38 0.38 -12.42
N GLU A 149 12.48 1.35 -12.54
CA GLU A 149 12.84 2.77 -12.39
C GLU A 149 13.31 3.08 -10.96
N GLU A 150 12.61 2.57 -9.95
CA GLU A 150 12.97 2.75 -8.54
C GLU A 150 14.38 2.22 -8.23
N GLN A 151 14.77 1.07 -8.81
CA GLN A 151 16.08 0.49 -8.58
C GLN A 151 17.26 1.35 -9.08
N LYS A 152 17.03 2.29 -10.00
CA LYS A 152 18.09 3.15 -10.55
C LYS A 152 18.64 4.13 -9.50
N THR A 153 17.78 4.61 -8.61
CA THR A 153 18.11 5.65 -7.62
C THR A 153 18.03 5.17 -6.18
N LYS A 154 17.50 3.97 -5.95
CA LYS A 154 17.41 3.34 -4.62
C LYS A 154 18.78 3.25 -3.93
N PRO A 155 18.92 3.77 -2.69
CA PRO A 155 20.17 3.65 -1.93
C PRO A 155 20.60 2.20 -1.74
N GLU A 156 21.90 1.97 -1.71
CA GLU A 156 22.47 0.62 -1.61
C GLU A 156 22.10 -0.08 -0.28
N LEU A 157 22.07 0.67 0.83
CA LEU A 157 21.57 0.20 2.12
C LEU A 157 20.12 -0.27 2.01
N THR A 158 19.27 0.48 1.30
CA THR A 158 17.86 0.14 1.09
C THR A 158 17.76 -1.16 0.27
N LYS A 159 18.50 -1.30 -0.83
CA LYS A 159 18.57 -2.56 -1.61
C LYS A 159 18.99 -3.74 -0.75
N GLN A 160 19.96 -3.54 0.13
CA GLN A 160 20.47 -4.59 1.02
C GLN A 160 19.41 -5.07 2.01
N ILE A 161 18.71 -4.14 2.64
CA ILE A 161 17.69 -4.45 3.66
C ILE A 161 16.46 -5.09 3.00
N GLU A 162 16.04 -4.55 1.86
CA GLU A 162 14.92 -5.02 1.08
C GLU A 162 15.17 -6.38 0.38
N GLY A 163 16.45 -6.77 0.23
CA GLY A 163 16.82 -8.00 -0.46
C GLY A 163 16.75 -7.89 -1.98
N THR A 164 16.83 -6.68 -2.53
CA THR A 164 16.82 -6.37 -3.97
C THR A 164 18.22 -6.12 -4.55
N LYS A 165 19.26 -6.59 -3.86
CA LYS A 165 20.62 -6.68 -4.43
C LYS A 165 20.71 -7.80 -5.46
N GLY A 166 21.37 -7.51 -6.57
CA GLY A 166 21.62 -8.45 -7.65
C GLY A 166 21.45 -7.81 -9.03
N SER A 167 21.75 -8.58 -10.06
CA SER A 167 21.43 -8.21 -11.44
C SER A 167 19.92 -8.26 -11.69
N MET A 168 19.44 -7.52 -12.71
CA MET A 168 18.02 -7.53 -13.06
C MET A 168 17.51 -8.92 -13.44
N ALA A 169 18.34 -9.75 -14.07
CA ALA A 169 18.00 -11.12 -14.41
C ALA A 169 17.78 -12.00 -13.16
N GLU A 170 18.61 -11.85 -12.13
CA GLU A 170 18.42 -12.57 -10.85
C GLU A 170 17.18 -12.09 -10.10
N LEU A 171 16.91 -10.79 -10.14
CA LEU A 171 15.71 -10.21 -9.52
C LEU A 171 14.44 -10.68 -10.22
N GLU A 172 14.42 -10.69 -11.56
CA GLU A 172 13.27 -11.16 -12.35
C GLU A 172 12.90 -12.62 -12.06
N GLN A 173 13.88 -13.48 -11.79
CA GLN A 173 13.64 -14.88 -11.45
C GLN A 173 13.09 -15.07 -10.03
N ARG A 174 13.45 -14.19 -9.09
CA ARG A 174 13.12 -14.32 -7.65
C ARG A 174 11.87 -13.55 -7.26
N ILE A 175 11.58 -12.46 -7.97
CA ILE A 175 10.48 -11.53 -7.66
C ILE A 175 9.27 -11.91 -8.53
N PRO A 176 8.06 -12.05 -7.96
CA PRO A 176 6.87 -12.42 -8.72
C PRO A 176 6.51 -11.35 -9.78
N SER A 177 5.89 -11.78 -10.88
CA SER A 177 5.36 -10.85 -11.89
C SER A 177 4.15 -10.06 -11.37
N ALA A 178 3.94 -8.87 -11.92
CA ALA A 178 2.75 -8.07 -11.62
C ALA A 178 1.43 -8.83 -11.88
N GLU A 179 1.38 -9.68 -12.91
CA GLU A 179 0.21 -10.51 -13.21
C GLU A 179 -0.08 -11.53 -12.09
N LYS A 180 0.96 -12.20 -11.58
CA LYS A 180 0.81 -13.16 -10.48
C LYS A 180 0.28 -12.47 -9.21
N VAL A 181 0.82 -11.29 -8.89
CA VAL A 181 0.37 -10.49 -7.74
C VAL A 181 -1.08 -10.02 -7.93
N ALA A 182 -1.43 -9.51 -9.11
CA ALA A 182 -2.79 -9.07 -9.42
C ALA A 182 -3.81 -10.20 -9.28
N LYS A 183 -3.50 -11.41 -9.76
CA LYS A 183 -4.37 -12.59 -9.59
C LYS A 183 -4.61 -12.92 -8.11
N GLY A 184 -3.58 -12.86 -7.28
CA GLY A 184 -3.70 -13.07 -5.83
C GLY A 184 -4.63 -12.03 -5.18
N ILE A 185 -4.46 -10.76 -5.53
CA ILE A 185 -5.28 -9.66 -5.02
C ILE A 185 -6.75 -9.81 -5.42
N ILE A 186 -7.02 -10.08 -6.71
CA ILE A 186 -8.39 -10.28 -7.22
C ILE A 186 -9.05 -11.48 -6.51
N THR A 187 -8.31 -12.57 -6.34
CA THR A 187 -8.82 -13.78 -5.67
C THR A 187 -9.18 -13.50 -4.21
N GLY A 188 -8.30 -12.85 -3.46
CA GLY A 188 -8.58 -12.51 -2.06
C GLY A 188 -9.75 -11.51 -1.91
N ALA A 189 -9.82 -10.51 -2.79
CA ALA A 189 -10.94 -9.57 -2.81
C ALA A 189 -12.28 -10.28 -3.10
N ALA A 190 -12.28 -11.25 -4.02
CA ALA A 190 -13.46 -12.07 -4.34
C ALA A 190 -13.91 -12.96 -3.16
N ARG A 191 -12.98 -13.40 -2.30
CA ARG A 191 -13.30 -14.12 -1.06
C ARG A 191 -13.84 -13.22 0.06
N GLY A 192 -13.75 -11.89 -0.11
CA GLY A 192 -14.20 -10.93 0.89
C GLY A 192 -13.15 -10.57 1.95
N ASP A 193 -11.89 -10.95 1.74
CA ASP A 193 -10.82 -10.74 2.73
C ASP A 193 -10.48 -9.25 2.87
N PHE A 194 -10.33 -8.75 4.09
CA PHE A 194 -9.92 -7.36 4.29
C PHE A 194 -8.47 -7.12 3.87
N ALA A 195 -7.54 -7.87 4.46
CA ALA A 195 -6.12 -7.76 4.19
C ALA A 195 -5.71 -8.80 3.13
N LEU A 196 -5.26 -8.32 1.97
CA LEU A 196 -4.85 -9.16 0.85
C LEU A 196 -3.33 -9.27 0.84
N CYS A 197 -2.82 -10.41 1.32
CA CYS A 197 -1.38 -10.68 1.49
C CYS A 197 -0.96 -12.01 0.85
N ASP A 198 -1.81 -12.59 0.01
CA ASP A 198 -1.61 -13.93 -0.56
C ASP A 198 -0.57 -13.96 -1.69
N ASP A 199 -0.13 -12.78 -2.13
CA ASP A 199 0.92 -12.62 -3.13
C ASP A 199 2.30 -13.08 -2.62
N SER A 200 2.53 -12.99 -1.31
CA SER A 200 3.82 -13.34 -0.71
C SER A 200 3.71 -13.71 0.78
N MET A 201 4.50 -14.71 1.20
CA MET A 201 4.60 -15.11 2.61
C MET A 201 5.13 -13.96 3.48
N GLU A 202 6.07 -13.16 2.96
CA GLU A 202 6.60 -11.98 3.64
C GLU A 202 5.51 -10.97 3.99
N SER A 203 4.65 -10.61 3.04
CA SER A 203 3.52 -9.71 3.30
C SER A 203 2.63 -10.23 4.43
N GLY A 204 2.31 -11.53 4.40
CA GLY A 204 1.52 -12.16 5.46
C GLY A 204 2.18 -12.12 6.84
N LEU A 205 3.50 -12.31 6.93
CA LEU A 205 4.24 -12.22 8.20
C LEU A 205 4.35 -10.79 8.71
N LEU A 206 4.58 -9.83 7.82
CA LEU A 206 4.63 -8.40 8.14
C LEU A 206 3.26 -7.91 8.61
N PHE A 207 2.18 -8.36 7.96
CA PHE A 207 0.82 -8.01 8.38
C PHE A 207 0.52 -8.57 9.75
N ALA A 208 0.88 -9.83 10.03
CA ALA A 208 0.72 -10.42 11.36
C ALA A 208 1.49 -9.63 12.43
N ASN A 209 2.73 -9.22 12.15
CA ASN A 209 3.55 -8.44 13.09
C ASN A 209 3.00 -7.04 13.37
N MET A 210 2.34 -6.42 12.37
CA MET A 210 1.77 -5.08 12.47
C MET A 210 0.24 -5.12 12.43
N ILE A 211 -0.40 -6.20 12.90
CA ILE A 211 -1.85 -6.37 12.73
C ILE A 211 -2.64 -5.35 13.54
N GLY A 212 -2.21 -5.06 14.77
CA GLY A 212 -2.87 -4.10 15.65
C GLY A 212 -4.38 -4.35 15.75
N PRO A 213 -5.23 -3.29 15.66
CA PRO A 213 -6.68 -3.41 15.65
C PRO A 213 -7.27 -3.74 14.26
N SER A 214 -6.44 -3.90 13.22
CA SER A 214 -6.93 -4.26 11.89
C SER A 214 -7.61 -5.64 11.92
N PRO A 215 -8.64 -5.87 11.09
CA PRO A 215 -9.29 -7.17 10.96
C PRO A 215 -8.28 -8.26 10.60
N LYS A 216 -8.33 -9.36 11.37
CA LYS A 216 -7.55 -10.56 11.06
C LYS A 216 -8.15 -11.31 9.88
N ARG A 217 -7.32 -12.07 9.18
CA ARG A 217 -7.72 -12.94 8.07
C ARG A 217 -8.39 -14.20 8.61
N GLY A 218 -9.50 -14.61 7.98
CA GLY A 218 -10.30 -15.76 8.43
C GLY A 218 -10.72 -15.65 9.90
N LEU A 219 -10.52 -16.72 10.67
CA LEU A 219 -10.79 -16.75 12.12
C LEU A 219 -9.71 -16.03 12.96
N GLY A 220 -8.63 -15.56 12.35
CA GLY A 220 -7.57 -14.81 13.02
C GLY A 220 -6.64 -15.63 13.93
N VAL A 221 -6.83 -16.94 14.04
CA VAL A 221 -5.95 -17.83 14.82
C VAL A 221 -4.53 -17.82 14.26
N LEU A 222 -4.38 -18.04 12.96
CA LEU A 222 -3.07 -18.07 12.29
C LEU A 222 -2.35 -16.72 12.41
N ASP A 223 -3.05 -15.61 12.14
CA ASP A 223 -2.49 -14.27 12.28
C ASP A 223 -2.00 -13.99 13.70
N SER A 224 -2.74 -14.47 14.72
CA SER A 224 -2.34 -14.28 16.12
C SER A 224 -1.10 -15.07 16.49
N LEU A 225 -1.02 -16.34 16.05
CA LEU A 225 0.16 -17.18 16.27
C LEU A 225 1.38 -16.60 15.54
N LEU A 226 1.21 -16.20 14.28
CA LEU A 226 2.27 -15.57 13.50
C LEU A 226 2.70 -14.24 14.12
N ALA A 227 1.77 -13.43 14.63
CA ALA A 227 2.12 -12.18 15.32
C ALA A 227 3.03 -12.45 16.53
N THR A 228 2.71 -13.46 17.33
CA THR A 228 3.55 -13.87 18.47
C THR A 228 4.92 -14.37 18.01
N VAL A 229 4.96 -15.26 17.01
CA VAL A 229 6.22 -15.82 16.51
C VAL A 229 7.11 -14.73 15.88
N VAL A 230 6.53 -13.92 15.00
CA VAL A 230 7.26 -12.86 14.31
C VAL A 230 7.71 -11.81 15.31
N GLY A 231 6.83 -11.35 16.20
CA GLY A 231 7.15 -10.31 17.19
C GLY A 231 8.19 -10.72 18.23
N LEU A 232 8.17 -11.98 18.70
CA LEU A 232 9.11 -12.45 19.73
C LEU A 232 10.45 -12.92 19.15
N PHE A 233 10.44 -13.59 17.99
CA PHE A 233 11.63 -14.30 17.51
C PHE A 233 12.23 -13.69 16.25
N ILE A 234 11.41 -13.27 15.29
CA ILE A 234 11.91 -12.83 13.97
C ILE A 234 12.25 -11.33 14.00
N TRP A 235 11.32 -10.49 14.43
CA TRP A 235 11.44 -9.04 14.37
C TRP A 235 12.61 -8.49 15.21
N PRO A 236 12.88 -8.97 16.44
CA PRO A 236 14.03 -8.48 17.20
C PRO A 236 15.38 -8.78 16.52
N LEU A 237 15.51 -9.95 15.88
CA LEU A 237 16.72 -10.33 15.15
C LEU A 237 16.88 -9.49 13.88
N SER A 238 15.81 -9.34 13.09
CA SER A 238 15.78 -8.50 11.91
C SER A 238 16.11 -7.05 12.26
N ARG A 239 15.51 -6.50 13.33
CA ARG A 239 15.78 -5.14 13.78
C ARG A 239 17.24 -4.94 14.17
N ARG A 240 17.80 -5.83 14.97
CA ARG A 240 19.24 -5.79 15.34
C ARG A 240 20.16 -5.91 14.12
N ARG A 241 19.79 -6.69 13.11
CA ARG A 241 20.53 -6.78 11.85
C ARG A 241 20.45 -5.46 11.08
N TRP A 242 19.26 -4.89 10.92
CA TRP A 242 19.06 -3.64 10.19
C TRP A 242 19.77 -2.48 10.88
N ASP A 243 19.72 -2.39 12.21
CA ASP A 243 20.47 -1.37 12.96
C ASP A 243 21.98 -1.48 12.77
N ARG A 244 22.52 -2.71 12.70
CA ARG A 244 23.94 -2.91 12.38
C ARG A 244 24.28 -2.42 10.97
N LEU A 245 23.43 -2.73 9.99
CA LEU A 245 23.62 -2.26 8.61
C LEU A 245 23.60 -0.73 8.52
N CYS A 246 22.63 -0.07 9.16
CA CYS A 246 22.56 1.40 9.17
C CYS A 246 23.80 2.03 9.85
N ARG A 247 24.30 1.45 10.95
CA ARG A 247 25.52 1.94 11.60
C ARG A 247 26.76 1.76 10.72
N GLN A 248 26.86 0.62 10.02
CA GLN A 248 27.97 0.35 9.09
C GLN A 248 27.97 1.33 7.91
N ASP A 249 26.80 1.59 7.34
CA ASP A 249 26.61 2.56 6.26
C ASP A 249 27.04 3.98 6.70
N GLY A 250 26.58 4.42 7.88
CA GLY A 250 26.98 5.72 8.44
C GLY A 250 28.49 5.86 8.67
N MET A 251 29.15 4.81 9.18
CA MET A 251 30.63 4.82 9.34
C MET A 251 31.36 4.89 8.00
N HIS A 252 30.86 4.20 6.98
CA HIS A 252 31.45 4.25 5.63
C HIS A 252 31.29 5.65 5.03
N HIS A 253 30.13 6.28 5.22
CA HIS A 253 29.89 7.63 4.72
C HIS A 253 30.79 8.68 5.38
N SER A 254 30.99 8.61 6.71
CA SER A 254 31.90 9.52 7.44
C SER A 254 33.34 9.42 6.92
N LYS A 255 33.84 8.20 6.67
CA LYS A 255 35.21 7.98 6.18
C LYS A 255 35.47 8.56 4.79
N LEU A 256 34.45 8.57 3.92
CA LEU A 256 34.56 9.17 2.59
C LEU A 256 34.66 10.70 2.65
N HIS A 257 33.95 11.33 3.59
CA HIS A 257 34.01 12.79 3.81
C HIS A 257 35.33 13.21 4.49
N ASP A 258 35.83 12.43 5.44
CA ASP A 258 37.13 12.74 6.08
C ASP A 258 38.32 12.53 5.13
N GLY A 259 38.20 11.62 4.15
CA GLY A 259 39.24 11.33 3.16
C GLY A 259 39.28 12.27 1.95
N SER A 260 38.35 13.24 1.86
CA SER A 260 38.32 14.26 0.79
C SER A 260 38.93 15.61 1.22
N ILE A 261 39.53 15.66 2.42
CA ILE A 261 40.37 16.75 2.93
C ILE A 261 41.84 16.29 2.93
N VAL A 262 42.39 15.92 1.76
CA VAL A 262 43.85 15.82 1.51
C VAL A 262 44.11 16.26 0.08
#